data_AF-A0A7L0AYK0-F1
#
_entry.id   AF-A0A7L0AYK0-F1
#
_cell.length_a   1.000
_cell.length_b   1.000
_cell.length_c   1.000
_cell.angle_alpha   90.00
_cell.angle_beta   90.00
_cell.angle_gamma   90.00
#
_symmetry.space_group_name_H-M   'P 1'
#
loop_
_entity.id
_entity.type
_entity.pdbx_description
1 polymer ?
#
loop_
_entity_poly.entity_id
_entity_poly.type
_entity_poly.pdbx_seq_one_letter_code
_entity_poly.pdbx_strand_id
1 'polypeptide(L)'
;LLREKFREFARETGNVGQERVDRVDLAIEDLIDAGHAEAATMAEWKDGLNESWADLLELIDTRMHLLAASHDLHKYFYDSTELLALIAARRQELPQDLGEDVGTAEAFHRMHSAFERDLQLLEAQVQQFRETAARLQTAYAGEKAASIQEREQEVARALRALLEACSGRRARLVDTADKHRFFGMARDLLSWMESTVRQIETQEKPR
;
A
#
# COMPACT_ATOMS: atom_id res chain seq x y z
N LEU A 1 -10.42 -5.97 17.89
CA LEU A 1 -10.98 -6.69 19.05
C LEU A 1 -9.94 -7.16 20.08
N LEU A 2 -9.10 -8.19 19.82
CA LEU A 2 -8.20 -8.73 20.87
C LEU A 2 -7.15 -7.73 21.37
N ARG A 3 -6.51 -6.98 20.45
CA ARG A 3 -5.54 -5.93 20.78
C ARG A 3 -6.16 -4.80 21.61
N GLU A 4 -7.38 -4.39 21.29
CA GLU A 4 -8.09 -3.30 21.99
C GLU A 4 -8.49 -3.73 23.39
N LYS A 5 -9.08 -4.92 23.54
CA LYS A 5 -9.41 -5.50 24.84
C LYS A 5 -8.18 -5.63 25.73
N PHE A 6 -7.05 -6.07 25.18
CA PHE A 6 -5.82 -6.20 25.95
C PHE A 6 -5.21 -4.84 26.33
N ARG A 7 -5.33 -3.83 25.48
CA ARG A 7 -4.90 -2.46 25.80
C ARG A 7 -5.72 -1.86 26.94
N GLU A 8 -7.03 -2.11 26.96
CA GLU A 8 -7.89 -1.71 28.06
C GLU A 8 -7.52 -2.42 29.36
N PHE A 9 -7.36 -3.75 29.30
CA PHE A 9 -6.86 -4.56 30.42
C PHE A 9 -5.53 -4.05 30.97
N ALA A 10 -4.55 -3.74 30.11
CA ALA A 10 -3.24 -3.24 30.51
C ALA A 10 -3.35 -1.88 31.23
N ARG A 11 -4.17 -0.97 30.69
CA ARG A 11 -4.41 0.34 31.30
C ARG A 11 -5.08 0.22 32.67
N GLU A 12 -6.14 -0.58 32.77
CA GLU A 12 -6.86 -0.78 34.03
C GLU A 12 -5.98 -1.46 35.08
N THR A 13 -5.27 -2.52 34.69
CA THR A 13 -4.35 -3.25 35.57
C THR A 13 -3.22 -2.35 36.04
N GLY A 14 -2.60 -1.58 35.15
CA GLY A 14 -1.54 -0.63 35.51
C GLY A 14 -2.02 0.44 36.49
N ASN A 15 -3.17 1.07 36.23
CA ASN A 15 -3.70 2.11 37.11
C ASN A 15 -4.07 1.57 38.50
N VAL A 16 -4.88 0.51 38.56
CA VAL A 16 -5.37 -0.03 39.84
C VAL A 16 -4.25 -0.75 40.60
N GLY A 17 -3.38 -1.46 39.87
CA GLY A 17 -2.26 -2.17 40.47
C GLY A 17 -1.22 -1.23 41.06
N GLN A 18 -0.85 -0.16 40.34
CA GLN A 18 0.11 0.82 40.83
C GLN A 18 -0.38 1.52 42.10
N GLU A 19 -1.65 1.97 42.12
CA GLU A 19 -2.25 2.58 43.32
C GLU A 19 -2.19 1.65 44.53
N ARG A 20 -2.41 0.35 44.33
CA ARG A 20 -2.37 -0.65 45.40
C ARG A 20 -0.96 -0.93 45.89
N VAL A 21 0.02 -1.00 44.98
CA VAL A 21 1.44 -1.18 45.33
C VAL A 21 1.94 0.03 46.10
N ASP A 22 1.72 1.25 45.60
CA ASP A 22 2.12 2.50 46.26
C ASP A 22 1.54 2.60 47.68
N ARG A 23 0.28 2.20 47.87
CA ARG A 23 -0.35 2.20 49.19
C ARG A 23 0.29 1.20 50.16
N VAL A 24 0.65 0.01 49.70
CA VAL A 24 1.31 -1.01 50.53
C VAL A 24 2.72 -0.55 50.88
N ASP A 25 3.44 0.01 49.90
CA ASP A 25 4.78 0.54 50.07
C ASP A 25 4.82 1.65 51.14
N LEU A 26 3.91 2.63 51.04
CA LEU A 26 3.78 3.69 52.04
C LEU A 26 3.48 3.13 53.44
N ALA A 27 2.57 2.16 53.54
CA ALA A 27 2.22 1.56 54.83
C ALA A 27 3.40 0.78 55.44
N ILE A 28 4.22 0.12 54.62
CA ILE A 28 5.44 -0.57 55.07
C ILE A 28 6.50 0.44 55.49
N GLU A 29 6.69 1.52 54.73
CA GLU A 29 7.62 2.62 55.06
C GLU A 29 7.28 3.25 56.42
N ASP A 30 6.02 3.60 56.65
CA ASP A 30 5.56 4.17 57.93
C ASP A 30 5.86 3.25 59.13
N LEU A 31 5.71 1.92 58.96
CA LEU A 31 6.00 0.94 60.01
C LEU A 31 7.50 0.78 60.26
N ILE A 32 8.31 0.81 59.20
CA ILE A 32 9.77 0.77 59.30
C ILE A 32 10.29 2.02 60.03
N ASP A 33 9.79 3.20 59.66
CA ASP A 33 10.16 4.48 60.26
C ASP A 33 9.74 4.58 61.74
N ALA A 34 8.64 3.93 62.11
CA ALA A 34 8.21 3.81 63.51
C ALA A 34 9.06 2.83 64.35
N GLY A 35 10.06 2.17 63.76
CA GLY A 35 10.93 1.22 64.44
C GLY A 35 10.25 -0.11 64.76
N HIS A 36 9.33 -0.57 63.90
CA HIS A 36 8.62 -1.83 64.10
C HIS A 36 9.58 -3.01 64.26
N ALA A 37 9.28 -3.92 65.18
CA ALA A 37 10.17 -5.05 65.53
C ALA A 37 10.48 -5.98 64.34
N GLU A 38 9.58 -6.03 63.35
CA GLU A 38 9.70 -6.85 62.14
C GLU A 38 10.12 -6.05 60.89
N ALA A 39 10.69 -4.85 61.05
CA ALA A 39 11.05 -3.95 59.94
C ALA A 39 11.90 -4.64 58.85
N ALA A 40 12.83 -5.51 59.23
CA ALA A 40 13.65 -6.26 58.27
C ALA A 40 12.81 -7.18 57.36
N THR A 41 11.90 -7.97 57.95
CA THR A 41 10.99 -8.85 57.20
C THR A 41 10.03 -8.05 56.32
N MET A 42 9.54 -6.91 56.82
CA MET A 42 8.65 -6.03 56.04
C MET A 42 9.36 -5.42 54.82
N ALA A 43 10.63 -5.03 54.97
CA ALA A 43 11.44 -4.56 53.85
C ALA A 43 11.64 -5.65 52.79
N GLU A 44 11.94 -6.90 53.19
CA GLU A 44 12.05 -8.03 52.26
C GLU A 44 10.73 -8.28 51.49
N TRP A 45 9.58 -8.17 52.16
CA TRP A 45 8.28 -8.32 51.51
C TRP A 45 7.97 -7.18 50.53
N LYS A 46 8.35 -5.95 50.89
CA LYS A 46 8.22 -4.79 50.01
C LYS A 46 9.05 -4.98 48.73
N ASP A 47 10.29 -5.42 48.87
CA ASP A 47 11.18 -5.66 47.73
C ASP A 47 10.60 -6.76 46.81
N GLY A 48 10.15 -7.88 47.38
CA GLY A 48 9.55 -8.96 46.61
C GLY A 48 8.22 -8.60 45.93
N LEU A 49 7.41 -7.73 46.57
CA LEU A 49 6.19 -7.18 45.97
C LEU A 49 6.52 -6.31 44.76
N ASN A 50 7.49 -5.41 44.90
CA ASN A 50 7.92 -4.51 43.84
C ASN A 50 8.57 -5.24 42.66
N GLU A 51 9.38 -6.27 42.94
CA GLU A 51 9.94 -7.15 41.91
C GLU A 51 8.81 -7.86 41.14
N SER A 52 7.86 -8.48 41.85
CA SER A 52 6.72 -9.17 41.22
C SER A 52 5.83 -8.23 40.40
N TRP A 53 5.68 -6.98 40.86
CA TRP A 53 4.92 -5.96 40.14
C TRP A 53 5.65 -5.51 38.86
N ALA A 54 6.97 -5.30 38.93
CA ALA A 54 7.79 -4.98 37.77
C ALA A 54 7.74 -6.09 36.72
N ASP A 55 7.86 -7.36 37.13
CA ASP A 55 7.74 -8.52 36.25
C ASP A 55 6.38 -8.58 35.54
N LEU A 56 5.29 -8.26 36.25
CA LEU A 56 3.95 -8.21 35.66
C LEU A 56 3.83 -7.11 34.60
N LEU A 57 4.38 -5.92 34.87
CA LEU A 57 4.38 -4.81 33.91
C LEU A 57 5.19 -5.18 32.66
N GLU A 58 6.36 -5.81 32.80
CA GLU A 58 7.16 -6.27 31.67
C GLU A 58 6.40 -7.33 30.84
N LEU A 59 5.70 -8.26 31.50
CA LEU A 59 4.89 -9.26 30.83
C LEU A 59 3.73 -8.64 30.04
N ILE A 60 3.06 -7.64 30.62
CA ILE A 60 1.99 -6.88 29.96
C ILE A 60 2.55 -6.17 28.72
N ASP A 61 3.69 -5.49 28.84
CA ASP A 61 4.33 -4.79 27.73
C ASP A 61 4.75 -5.75 26.62
N THR A 62 5.40 -6.87 26.97
CA THR A 62 5.78 -7.92 26.02
C THR A 62 4.55 -8.44 25.27
N ARG A 63 3.44 -8.69 25.99
CA ARG A 63 2.20 -9.15 25.39
C ARG A 63 1.57 -8.10 24.47
N MET A 64 1.62 -6.82 24.84
CA MET A 64 1.17 -5.72 23.98
C MET A 64 1.95 -5.67 22.67
N HIS A 65 3.28 -5.77 22.73
CA HIS A 65 4.14 -5.80 21.55
C HIS A 65 3.82 -7.00 20.64
N LEU A 66 3.65 -8.19 21.20
CA LEU A 66 3.30 -9.39 20.43
C LEU A 66 1.93 -9.26 19.73
N LEU A 67 0.94 -8.70 20.41
CA LEU A 67 -0.39 -8.47 19.83
C LEU A 67 -0.34 -7.41 18.73
N ALA A 68 0.47 -6.36 18.89
CA ALA A 68 0.68 -5.35 17.86
C ALA A 68 1.37 -5.95 16.62
N ALA A 69 2.44 -6.72 16.81
CA ALA A 69 3.16 -7.38 15.72
C ALA A 69 2.25 -8.38 14.97
N SER A 70 1.48 -9.21 15.70
CA SER A 70 0.53 -10.13 15.09
C SER A 70 -0.56 -9.41 14.30
N HIS A 71 -1.08 -8.29 14.81
CA HIS A 71 -2.05 -7.48 14.09
C HIS A 71 -1.46 -6.92 12.79
N ASP A 72 -0.26 -6.34 12.86
CA ASP A 72 0.42 -5.77 11.69
C ASP A 72 0.68 -6.82 10.61
N LEU A 73 1.08 -8.04 11.00
CA LEU A 73 1.27 -9.15 10.07
C LEU A 73 -0.04 -9.58 9.39
N HIS A 74 -1.13 -9.72 10.15
CA HIS A 74 -2.44 -10.08 9.59
C HIS A 74 -2.96 -9.01 8.65
N LYS A 75 -2.83 -7.74 9.07
CA LYS A 75 -3.20 -6.59 8.25
C LYS A 75 -2.41 -6.58 6.93
N TYR A 76 -1.10 -6.83 6.97
CA TYR A 76 -0.28 -6.92 5.76
C TYR A 76 -0.81 -7.94 4.75
N PHE A 77 -1.13 -9.16 5.18
CA PHE A 77 -1.68 -10.16 4.26
C PHE A 77 -3.08 -9.80 3.76
N TYR A 78 -3.92 -9.19 4.59
CA TYR A 78 -5.21 -8.68 4.17
C TYR A 78 -5.06 -7.57 3.11
N ASP A 79 -4.27 -6.54 3.41
CA ASP A 79 -4.00 -5.40 2.52
C ASP A 79 -3.41 -5.88 1.18
N SER A 80 -2.58 -6.93 1.19
CA SER A 80 -2.04 -7.52 -0.03
C SER A 80 -3.11 -8.11 -0.94
N THR A 81 -4.15 -8.71 -0.36
CA THR A 81 -5.25 -9.33 -1.11
C THR A 81 -6.13 -8.25 -1.73
N GLU A 82 -6.44 -7.20 -0.96
CA GLU A 82 -7.17 -6.02 -1.44
C GLU A 82 -6.40 -5.31 -2.56
N LEU A 83 -5.09 -5.12 -2.42
CA LEU A 83 -4.25 -4.50 -3.46
C LEU A 83 -4.20 -5.34 -4.73
N LEU A 84 -4.05 -6.66 -4.64
CA LEU A 84 -4.08 -7.54 -5.81
C LEU A 84 -5.44 -7.48 -6.52
N ALA A 85 -6.54 -7.50 -5.78
CA ALA A 85 -7.87 -7.35 -6.33
C ALA A 85 -8.05 -6.00 -7.04
N LEU A 86 -7.57 -4.91 -6.43
CA LEU A 86 -7.61 -3.58 -7.02
C LEU A 86 -6.79 -3.49 -8.30
N ILE A 87 -5.56 -4.01 -8.32
CA ILE A 87 -4.71 -4.06 -9.52
C ILE A 87 -5.41 -4.87 -10.63
N ALA A 88 -6.02 -6.00 -10.29
CA ALA A 88 -6.75 -6.82 -11.25
C ALA A 88 -7.97 -6.09 -11.82
N ALA A 89 -8.73 -5.37 -10.99
CA ALA A 89 -9.86 -4.55 -11.43
C ALA A 89 -9.42 -3.45 -12.39
N ARG A 90 -8.36 -2.69 -12.05
CA ARG A 90 -7.78 -1.68 -12.96
C ARG A 90 -7.32 -2.27 -14.28
N ARG A 91 -6.76 -3.48 -14.26
CA ARG A 91 -6.36 -4.17 -15.49
C ARG A 91 -7.55 -4.51 -16.38
N GLN A 92 -8.69 -4.87 -15.81
CA GLN A 92 -9.91 -5.18 -16.56
C GLN A 92 -10.58 -3.93 -17.15
N GLU A 93 -10.37 -2.75 -16.55
CA GLU A 93 -10.87 -1.47 -17.05
C GLU A 93 -10.17 -1.00 -18.33
N LEU A 94 -9.01 -1.56 -18.69
CA LEU A 94 -8.27 -1.19 -19.90
C LEU A 94 -9.08 -1.54 -21.18
N PRO A 95 -9.51 -0.53 -21.96
CA PRO A 95 -10.22 -0.79 -23.20
C PRO A 95 -9.30 -1.47 -24.23
N GLN A 96 -9.88 -2.20 -25.17
CA GLN A 96 -9.13 -2.77 -26.31
C GLN A 96 -9.22 -1.92 -27.57
N ASP A 97 -10.29 -1.14 -27.71
CA ASP A 97 -10.52 -0.27 -28.87
C ASP A 97 -9.44 0.81 -29.00
N LEU A 98 -9.02 1.07 -30.24
CA LEU A 98 -7.97 2.03 -30.61
C LEU A 98 -8.50 3.18 -31.48
N GLY A 99 -9.78 3.16 -31.88
CA GLY A 99 -10.40 4.15 -32.74
C GLY A 99 -10.26 3.83 -34.24
N GLU A 100 -11.22 4.31 -35.03
CA GLU A 100 -11.30 4.06 -36.48
C GLU A 100 -10.80 5.25 -37.33
N ASP A 101 -10.47 6.37 -36.68
CA ASP A 101 -9.99 7.61 -37.30
C ASP A 101 -9.03 8.36 -36.35
N VAL A 102 -8.39 9.42 -36.86
CA VAL A 102 -7.42 10.22 -36.09
C VAL A 102 -8.05 10.84 -34.84
N GLY A 103 -9.25 11.43 -34.98
CA GLY A 103 -9.92 12.14 -33.89
C GLY A 103 -10.33 11.20 -32.75
N THR A 104 -10.87 10.04 -33.09
CA THR A 104 -11.26 9.01 -32.11
C THR A 104 -10.02 8.42 -31.42
N ALA A 105 -8.96 8.10 -32.16
CA ALA A 105 -7.71 7.60 -31.59
C ALA A 105 -7.04 8.61 -30.63
N GLU A 106 -7.01 9.89 -31.00
CA GLU A 106 -6.50 10.97 -30.15
C GLU A 106 -7.36 11.20 -28.90
N ALA A 107 -8.69 11.07 -29.01
CA ALA A 107 -9.59 11.13 -27.87
C ALA A 107 -9.34 9.98 -26.88
N PHE A 108 -9.21 8.75 -27.38
CA PHE A 108 -8.85 7.59 -26.57
C PHE A 108 -7.47 7.71 -25.94
N HIS A 109 -6.49 8.29 -26.65
CA HIS A 109 -5.18 8.60 -26.07
C HIS A 109 -5.29 9.55 -24.88
N ARG A 110 -6.06 10.64 -24.99
CA ARG A 110 -6.28 11.58 -23.87
C ARG A 110 -6.96 10.91 -22.66
N MET A 111 -7.96 10.07 -22.90
CA MET A 111 -8.61 9.28 -21.85
C MET A 111 -7.63 8.30 -21.19
N HIS A 112 -6.81 7.61 -21.99
CA HIS A 112 -5.79 6.69 -21.50
C HIS A 112 -4.73 7.41 -20.67
N SER A 113 -4.29 8.60 -21.06
CA SER A 113 -3.39 9.42 -20.24
C SER A 113 -4.01 9.84 -18.91
N ALA A 114 -5.32 10.02 -18.83
CA ALA A 114 -6.01 10.28 -17.56
C ALA A 114 -5.99 9.04 -16.66
N PHE A 115 -6.31 7.88 -17.24
CA PHE A 115 -6.23 6.59 -16.54
C PHE A 115 -4.81 6.33 -16.00
N GLU A 116 -3.75 6.58 -16.79
CA GLU A 116 -2.37 6.42 -16.32
C GLU A 116 -2.00 7.37 -15.17
N ARG A 117 -2.58 8.59 -15.12
CA ARG A 117 -2.40 9.48 -13.97
C ARG A 117 -3.09 8.95 -12.72
N ASP A 118 -4.29 8.38 -12.86
CA ASP A 118 -5.02 7.80 -11.73
C ASP A 118 -4.28 6.58 -11.13
N LEU A 119 -3.47 5.88 -11.93
CA LEU A 119 -2.61 4.79 -11.45
C LEU A 119 -1.49 5.26 -10.52
N GLN A 120 -1.10 6.54 -10.51
CA GLN A 120 -0.04 7.04 -9.64
C GLN A 120 -0.38 6.85 -8.15
N LEU A 121 -1.66 6.95 -7.78
CA LEU A 121 -2.11 6.65 -6.42
C LEU A 121 -1.91 5.18 -6.08
N LEU A 122 -2.22 4.28 -7.02
CA LEU A 122 -2.03 2.84 -6.83
C LEU A 122 -0.53 2.50 -6.72
N GLU A 123 0.33 3.13 -7.51
CA GLU A 123 1.79 2.99 -7.38
C GLU A 123 2.28 3.42 -6.00
N ALA A 124 1.77 4.54 -5.46
CA ALA A 124 2.10 5.00 -4.11
C ALA A 124 1.62 4.01 -3.02
N GLN A 125 0.43 3.45 -3.16
CA GLN A 125 -0.10 2.44 -2.24
C GLN A 125 0.76 1.16 -2.25
N VAL A 126 1.16 0.69 -3.44
CA VAL A 126 2.06 -0.46 -3.56
C VAL A 126 3.44 -0.13 -2.97
N GLN A 127 3.94 1.09 -3.12
CA GLN A 127 5.20 1.50 -2.51
C GLN A 127 5.13 1.49 -0.98
N GLN A 128 4.06 2.02 -0.38
CA GLN A 128 3.84 1.94 1.06
C GLN A 128 3.71 0.49 1.56
N PHE A 129 3.07 -0.36 0.76
CA PHE A 129 2.96 -1.80 1.05
C PHE A 129 4.34 -2.47 1.08
N ARG A 130 5.24 -2.13 0.14
CA ARG A 130 6.63 -2.63 0.11
C ARG A 130 7.46 -2.14 1.30
N GLU A 131 7.29 -0.90 1.73
CA GLU A 131 7.93 -0.38 2.95
C GLU A 131 7.46 -1.13 4.19
N THR A 132 6.17 -1.45 4.25
CA THR A 132 5.62 -2.30 5.31
C THR A 132 6.21 -3.70 5.27
N ALA A 133 6.35 -4.30 4.07
CA ALA A 133 6.99 -5.59 3.89
C ALA A 133 8.44 -5.59 4.42
N ALA A 134 9.22 -4.56 4.07
CA ALA A 134 10.61 -4.42 4.53
C ALA A 134 10.70 -4.35 6.07
N ARG A 135 9.83 -3.56 6.71
CA ARG A 135 9.75 -3.50 8.18
C ARG A 135 9.40 -4.86 8.78
N LEU A 136 8.43 -5.58 8.21
CA LEU A 136 8.05 -6.91 8.70
C LEU A 136 9.15 -7.95 8.48
N GLN A 137 9.89 -7.89 7.38
CA GLN A 137 11.02 -8.78 7.11
C GLN A 137 12.18 -8.60 8.11
N THR A 138 12.34 -7.41 8.69
CA THR A 138 13.30 -7.22 9.80
C THR A 138 12.82 -7.82 11.13
N ALA A 139 11.50 -7.98 11.31
CA ALA A 139 10.88 -8.46 12.55
C ALA A 139 10.62 -9.98 12.55
N TYR A 140 10.59 -10.62 11.39
CA TYR A 140 10.30 -12.04 11.23
C TYR A 140 11.44 -12.77 10.51
N ALA A 141 11.59 -14.07 10.79
CA ALA A 141 12.59 -14.94 10.16
C ALA A 141 11.94 -16.25 9.66
N GLY A 142 12.70 -17.03 8.89
CA GLY A 142 12.27 -18.34 8.38
C GLY A 142 11.07 -18.23 7.43
N GLU A 143 10.12 -19.15 7.58
CA GLU A 143 8.94 -19.25 6.70
C GLU A 143 8.11 -17.96 6.66
N LYS A 144 7.95 -17.27 7.80
CA LYS A 144 7.17 -16.01 7.83
C LYS A 144 7.80 -14.92 6.98
N ALA A 145 9.13 -14.76 7.06
CA ALA A 145 9.85 -13.80 6.24
C ALA A 145 9.74 -14.13 4.75
N ALA A 146 9.85 -15.42 4.41
CA ALA A 146 9.67 -15.90 3.04
C ALA A 146 8.25 -15.61 2.52
N SER A 147 7.20 -15.88 3.31
CA SER A 147 5.81 -15.57 2.92
C SER A 147 5.56 -14.07 2.75
N ILE A 148 6.17 -13.23 3.60
CA ILE A 148 6.08 -11.77 3.45
C ILE A 148 6.72 -11.34 2.13
N GLN A 149 7.92 -11.86 1.82
CA GLN A 149 8.64 -11.56 0.59
C GLN A 149 7.90 -12.04 -0.66
N GLU A 150 7.39 -13.26 -0.64
CA GLU A 150 6.61 -13.82 -1.75
C GLU A 150 5.40 -12.93 -2.06
N ARG A 151 4.68 -12.49 -1.02
CA ARG A 151 3.53 -11.61 -1.17
C ARG A 151 3.91 -10.23 -1.71
N GLU A 152 5.02 -9.66 -1.27
CA GLU A 152 5.57 -8.40 -1.79
C GLU A 152 5.84 -8.51 -3.29
N GLN A 153 6.50 -9.58 -3.70
CA GLN A 153 6.84 -9.80 -5.10
C GLN A 153 5.61 -10.04 -5.97
N GLU A 154 4.59 -10.72 -5.45
CA GLU A 154 3.34 -10.95 -6.16
C GLU A 154 2.65 -9.61 -6.51
N VAL A 155 2.48 -8.74 -5.51
CA VAL A 155 1.90 -7.40 -5.70
C VAL A 155 2.75 -6.57 -6.67
N ALA A 156 4.08 -6.57 -6.49
CA ALA A 156 5.00 -5.82 -7.36
C ALA A 156 4.95 -6.31 -8.81
N ARG A 157 4.87 -7.63 -9.04
CA ARG A 157 4.72 -8.23 -10.38
C ARG A 157 3.38 -7.86 -11.01
N ALA A 158 2.30 -7.90 -10.24
CA ALA A 158 0.97 -7.54 -10.73
C ALA A 158 0.91 -6.07 -11.18
N LEU A 159 1.46 -5.15 -10.37
CA LEU A 159 1.55 -3.74 -10.73
C LEU A 159 2.41 -3.53 -11.98
N ARG A 160 3.59 -4.16 -12.04
CA ARG A 160 4.46 -4.06 -13.22
C ARG A 160 3.73 -4.50 -14.50
N ALA A 161 3.03 -5.63 -14.45
CA ALA A 161 2.27 -6.13 -15.59
C ALA A 161 1.14 -5.17 -16.01
N LEU A 162 0.49 -4.49 -15.07
CA LEU A 162 -0.49 -3.45 -15.36
C LEU A 162 0.16 -2.25 -16.06
N LEU A 163 1.28 -1.74 -15.55
CA LEU A 163 2.00 -0.60 -16.13
C LEU A 163 2.53 -0.92 -17.54
N GLU A 164 3.03 -2.14 -17.75
CA GLU A 164 3.45 -2.62 -19.08
C GLU A 164 2.26 -2.67 -20.06
N ALA A 165 1.10 -3.17 -19.62
CA ALA A 165 -0.11 -3.18 -20.43
C ALA A 165 -0.58 -1.76 -20.80
N CYS A 166 -0.49 -0.80 -19.85
CA CYS A 166 -0.81 0.60 -20.10
C CYS A 166 0.14 1.22 -21.12
N SER A 167 1.45 1.02 -20.95
CA SER A 167 2.47 1.49 -21.90
C SER A 167 2.26 0.91 -23.30
N GLY A 168 1.98 -0.39 -23.39
CA GLY A 168 1.68 -1.06 -24.66
C GLY A 168 0.40 -0.56 -25.32
N ARG A 169 -0.65 -0.23 -24.54
CA ARG A 169 -1.86 0.41 -25.09
C ARG A 169 -1.58 1.82 -25.59
N ARG A 170 -0.84 2.64 -24.83
CA ARG A 170 -0.43 3.99 -25.23
C ARG A 170 0.30 3.98 -26.58
N ALA A 171 1.29 3.10 -26.74
CA ALA A 171 2.03 2.96 -28.00
C ALA A 171 1.10 2.65 -29.17
N ARG A 172 0.19 1.67 -29.01
CA ARG A 172 -0.78 1.32 -30.07
C ARG A 172 -1.74 2.46 -30.43
N LEU A 173 -2.14 3.30 -29.47
CA LEU A 173 -2.99 4.46 -29.73
C LEU A 173 -2.25 5.51 -30.57
N VAL A 174 -0.98 5.77 -30.24
CA VAL A 174 -0.12 6.67 -31.02
C VAL A 174 0.07 6.13 -32.43
N ASP A 175 0.46 4.86 -32.58
CA ASP A 175 0.66 4.22 -33.89
C ASP A 175 -0.63 4.25 -34.74
N THR A 176 -1.79 4.06 -34.11
CA THR A 176 -3.10 4.10 -34.79
C THR A 176 -3.39 5.51 -35.31
N ALA A 177 -3.20 6.54 -34.48
CA ALA A 177 -3.40 7.93 -34.88
C ALA A 177 -2.44 8.31 -36.03
N ASP A 178 -1.17 7.92 -35.95
CA ASP A 178 -0.16 8.20 -36.98
C ASP A 178 -0.49 7.51 -38.31
N LYS A 179 -0.92 6.25 -38.27
CA LYS A 179 -1.41 5.51 -39.44
C LYS A 179 -2.57 6.24 -40.12
N HIS A 180 -3.58 6.65 -39.35
CA HIS A 180 -4.73 7.36 -39.90
C HIS A 180 -4.36 8.72 -40.48
N ARG A 181 -3.44 9.45 -39.83
CA ARG A 181 -2.92 10.74 -40.33
C ARG A 181 -2.20 10.57 -41.67
N PHE A 182 -1.35 9.56 -41.78
CA PHE A 182 -0.64 9.25 -43.02
C PHE A 182 -1.61 8.91 -44.17
N PHE A 183 -2.60 8.05 -43.94
CA PHE A 183 -3.59 7.73 -44.97
C PHE A 183 -4.44 8.93 -45.37
N GLY A 184 -4.77 9.82 -44.43
CA GLY A 184 -5.42 11.10 -44.73
C GLY A 184 -4.57 11.94 -45.69
N MET A 185 -3.31 12.19 -45.34
CA MET A 185 -2.37 12.95 -46.18
C MET A 185 -2.20 12.36 -47.58
N ALA A 186 -2.10 11.04 -47.68
CA ALA A 186 -1.96 10.35 -48.97
C ALA A 186 -3.23 10.51 -49.84
N ARG A 187 -4.41 10.39 -49.24
CA ARG A 187 -5.70 10.58 -49.94
C ARG A 187 -5.87 12.02 -50.41
N ASP A 188 -5.50 12.99 -49.58
CA ASP A 188 -5.56 14.41 -49.94
C ASP A 188 -4.64 14.71 -51.12
N LEU A 189 -3.42 14.17 -51.10
CA LEU A 189 -2.46 14.33 -52.20
C LEU A 189 -2.95 13.69 -53.50
N LEU A 190 -3.48 12.45 -53.44
CA LEU A 190 -4.05 11.77 -54.61
C LEU A 190 -5.23 12.56 -55.21
N SER A 191 -6.14 13.03 -54.37
CA SER A 191 -7.28 13.85 -54.82
C SER A 191 -6.83 15.16 -55.46
N TRP A 192 -5.82 15.81 -54.89
CA TRP A 192 -5.23 17.01 -55.49
C TRP A 192 -4.58 16.74 -56.85
N MET A 193 -3.85 15.62 -56.99
CA MET A 193 -3.24 15.21 -58.25
C MET A 193 -4.31 14.94 -59.32
N GLU A 194 -5.36 14.19 -58.99
CA GLU A 194 -6.47 13.91 -59.92
C GLU A 194 -7.16 15.20 -60.38
N SER A 195 -7.42 16.12 -59.45
CA SER A 195 -7.98 17.44 -59.76
C SER A 195 -7.07 18.25 -60.70
N THR A 196 -5.76 18.25 -60.44
CA THR A 196 -4.77 18.96 -61.25
C THR A 196 -4.64 18.37 -62.66
N VAL A 197 -4.62 17.04 -62.79
CA VAL A 197 -4.62 16.35 -64.10
C VAL A 197 -5.86 16.75 -64.90
N ARG A 198 -7.04 16.69 -64.27
CA ARG A 198 -8.29 17.10 -64.92
C ARG A 198 -8.26 18.56 -65.37
N GLN A 199 -7.68 19.46 -64.57
CA GLN A 199 -7.51 20.85 -64.97
C GLN A 199 -6.62 20.99 -66.20
N ILE A 200 -5.49 20.27 -66.27
CA ILE A 200 -4.58 20.28 -67.42
C ILE A 200 -5.30 19.78 -68.68
N GLU A 201 -6.05 18.69 -68.59
CA GLU A 201 -6.81 18.13 -69.73
C GLU A 201 -7.88 19.08 -70.26
N THR A 202 -8.45 19.93 -69.39
CA THR A 202 -9.47 20.92 -69.77
C THR A 202 -8.90 22.23 -70.33
N GLN A 203 -7.57 22.43 -70.35
CA GLN A 203 -6.98 23.61 -70.97
C GLN A 203 -6.95 23.45 -72.50
N GLU A 204 -7.62 24.37 -73.21
CA GLU A 204 -7.60 24.41 -74.68
C GLU A 204 -6.18 24.68 -75.21
N LYS A 205 -5.83 24.05 -76.35
CA LYS A 205 -4.53 24.26 -77.01
C LYS A 205 -4.35 25.74 -77.38
N PRO A 206 -3.17 26.33 -77.11
CA PRO A 206 -2.90 27.70 -77.49
C PRO A 206 -2.99 27.84 -79.02
N ARG A 207 -3.73 28.86 -79.46
CA ARG A 207 -3.95 29.22 -80.88
C ARG A 207 -2.67 29.70 -81.56
#